data_AF-A0A1B2EYW5-F1
#
_entry.id   AF-A0A1B2EYW5-F1
#
_cell.length_a   1.000
_cell.length_b   1.000
_cell.length_c   1.000
_cell.angle_alpha   90.00
_cell.angle_beta   90.00
_cell.angle_gamma   90.00
#
_symmetry.space_group_name_H-M   'P 1'
#
loop_
_entity.id
_entity.type
_entity.pdbx_description
1 polymer ?
#
loop_
_entity_poly.entity_id
_entity_poly.type
_entity_poly.pdbx_seq_one_letter_code
_entity_poly.pdbx_strand_id
1 'polypeptide(L)' 'MNNLIEQDHRAIKRRVRPMLGFKSTTTARVILSGIEMVHMMRKQQAKYACNPQPSLAEQFNLLAAYA' A
#
# COMPACT_ATOMS: atom_id res chain seq x y z
N MET A 1 11.26 1.34 22.27
CA MET A 1 11.45 0.27 21.26
C MET A 1 10.20 0.21 20.39
N ASN A 2 10.21 0.85 19.22
CA ASN A 2 9.04 0.93 18.32
C ASN A 2 9.10 -0.23 17.33
N ASN A 3 8.29 -1.27 17.55
CA ASN A 3 8.25 -2.43 16.67
C ASN A 3 7.72 -2.00 15.29
N LEU A 4 8.46 -2.29 14.21
CA LEU A 4 8.13 -1.91 12.83
C LEU A 4 6.71 -2.36 12.45
N ILE A 5 6.32 -3.54 12.93
CA ILE A 5 5.00 -4.16 12.75
C ILE A 5 3.89 -3.29 13.35
N GLU A 6 4.10 -2.77 14.56
CA GLU A 6 3.09 -1.93 15.23
C GLU A 6 2.91 -0.59 14.52
N GLN A 7 3.99 -0.02 13.96
CA GLN A 7 3.91 1.21 13.18
C GLN A 7 3.15 1.00 11.86
N ASP A 8 3.37 -0.14 11.21
CA ASP A 8 2.71 -0.52 9.97
C ASP A 8 1.20 -0.68 10.17
N HIS A 9 0.84 -1.45 11.19
CA HIS A 9 -0.54 -1.66 11.59
C HIS A 9 -1.21 -0.34 11.99
N ARG A 10 -0.48 0.58 12.63
CA ARG A 10 -0.99 1.94 12.93
C ARG A 10 -1.26 2.76 11.67
N ALA A 11 -0.44 2.65 10.63
CA ALA A 11 -0.66 3.35 9.36
C ALA A 11 -1.93 2.86 8.66
N ILE A 12 -2.12 1.54 8.59
CA ILE A 12 -3.32 0.91 8.03
C ILE A 12 -4.56 1.33 8.84
N LYS A 13 -4.53 1.18 10.17
CA LYS A 13 -5.64 1.58 11.06
C LYS A 13 -6.03 3.05 10.85
N ARG A 14 -5.07 3.97 10.71
CA ARG A 14 -5.37 5.39 10.47
C ARG A 14 -6.07 5.65 9.14
N ARG A 15 -5.73 4.90 8.08
CA ARG A 15 -6.35 5.06 6.75
C ARG A 15 -7.73 4.43 6.68
N VAL A 16 -7.94 3.30 7.37
CA VAL A 16 -9.21 2.58 7.39
C VAL A 16 -10.23 3.22 8.35
N ARG A 17 -9.79 3.82 9.47
CA ARG A 17 -10.70 4.41 10.48
C ARG A 17 -11.74 5.43 9.94
N PRO A 18 -11.42 6.34 9.01
CA PRO A 18 -12.41 7.25 8.45
C PRO A 18 -13.33 6.60 7.40
N MET A 19 -13.11 5.33 7.01
CA MET A 19 -13.93 4.62 6.04
C MET A 19 -15.13 3.95 6.73
N LEU A 20 -16.29 3.87 6.05
CA LEU A 20 -17.49 3.16 6.51
C LEU A 20 -17.36 1.62 6.45
N GLY A 21 -16.13 1.09 6.38
CA GLY A 21 -15.83 -0.32 6.15
C GLY A 21 -15.68 -0.70 4.68
N PHE A 22 -15.31 -1.96 4.43
CA PHE A 22 -15.13 -2.50 3.09
C PHE A 22 -16.42 -3.16 2.60
N LYS A 23 -16.85 -2.82 1.38
CA LYS A 23 -18.08 -3.37 0.78
C LYS A 23 -17.95 -4.85 0.37
N SER A 24 -16.74 -5.34 0.15
CA SER A 24 -16.44 -6.73 -0.19
C SER A 24 -15.02 -7.10 0.20
N THR A 25 -14.73 -8.41 0.29
CA THR A 25 -13.37 -8.92 0.53
C THR A 25 -12.40 -8.54 -0.59
N THR A 26 -12.87 -8.50 -1.84
CA THR A 26 -12.08 -8.03 -2.99
C THR A 26 -11.69 -6.57 -2.83
N THR A 27 -12.65 -5.69 -2.48
CA THR A 27 -12.39 -4.27 -2.24
C THR A 27 -11.46 -4.05 -1.05
N ALA A 28 -11.61 -4.85 0.02
CA ALA A 28 -10.70 -4.82 1.16
C ALA A 28 -9.26 -5.15 0.75
N ARG A 29 -9.07 -6.20 -0.06
CA ARG A 29 -7.77 -6.62 -0.55
C ARG A 29 -7.09 -5.53 -1.38
N VAL A 30 -7.79 -4.97 -2.37
CA VAL A 30 -7.25 -3.91 -3.25
C VAL A 30 -6.84 -2.68 -2.44
N ILE A 31 -7.68 -2.23 -1.50
CA ILE A 31 -7.38 -1.04 -0.70
C ILE A 31 -6.20 -1.29 0.26
N LEU A 32 -6.17 -2.44 0.94
CA LEU A 32 -5.08 -2.78 1.85
C LEU A 32 -3.74 -2.92 1.10
N SER A 33 -3.73 -3.59 -0.07
CA SER A 33 -2.55 -3.71 -0.92
C SER A 33 -2.07 -2.34 -1.43
N GLY A 34 -2.97 -1.43 -1.79
CA GLY A 34 -2.61 -0.06 -2.18
C GLY A 34 -1.99 0.74 -1.02
N ILE A 35 -2.51 0.61 0.20
CA ILE A 35 -1.94 1.25 1.40
C ILE A 35 -0.52 0.73 1.68
N GLU A 36 -0.33 -0.58 1.58
CA GLU A 36 0.96 -1.24 1.78
C GLU A 36 1.98 -0.82 0.71
N MET A 37 1.57 -0.76 -0.56
CA MET A 37 2.40 -0.33 -1.68
C MET A 37 2.92 1.09 -1.48
N VAL A 38 2.03 2.06 -1.19
CA VAL A 38 2.43 3.45 -0.96
C VAL A 38 3.40 3.54 0.23
N HIS A 39 3.21 2.72 1.25
CA HIS A 39 4.09 2.68 2.41
C HIS A 39 5.48 2.12 2.08
N MET A 40 5.56 1.05 1.28
CA MET A 40 6.83 0.52 0.76
C MET A 40 7.57 1.55 -0.10
N MET A 41 6.86 2.26 -0.99
CA MET A 41 7.43 3.32 -1.82
C MET A 41 7.96 4.48 -0.98
N ARG A 42 7.21 4.94 0.02
CA ARG A 42 7.63 6.02 0.93
C ARG A 42 8.85 5.64 1.77
N LYS A 43 8.98 4.36 2.14
CA LYS A 43 10.15 3.84 2.85
C LYS A 43 11.34 3.58 1.93
N GLN A 44 11.22 3.82 0.62
CA GLN A 44 12.23 3.49 -0.39
C GLN A 44 12.74 2.06 -0.25
N GLN A 45 11.86 1.13 0.18
CA GLN A 45 12.23 -0.26 0.33
C GLN A 45 12.49 -0.82 -1.07
N ALA A 46 13.77 -0.97 -1.37
CA ALA A 46 14.40 -1.07 -2.68
C ALA A 46 14.08 -2.33 -3.49
N LYS A 47 12.96 -3.02 -3.26
CA LYS A 47 12.48 -4.07 -4.18
C LYS A 47 11.99 -3.51 -5.52
N TYR A 48 11.75 -2.20 -5.61
CA TYR A 48 11.41 -1.48 -6.84
C TYR A 48 12.52 -0.54 -7.35
N ALA A 49 13.66 -0.47 -6.66
CA ALA A 49 14.70 0.54 -6.93
C ALA A 49 15.66 0.18 -8.06
N CYS A 50 15.64 -1.06 -8.57
CA CYS A 50 16.45 -1.50 -9.70
C CYS A 50 15.65 -1.65 -11.00
N ASN A 51 14.66 -0.77 -11.21
CA ASN A 51 14.08 -0.48 -12.52
C ASN A 51 13.94 1.04 -12.64
N PRO A 52 14.16 1.63 -13.83
CA PRO A 52 14.00 3.08 -14.04
C PRO A 52 12.61 3.48 -13.53
N GLN A 53 12.57 4.24 -12.43
CA GLN A 53 11.34 4.35 -11.63
C GLN A 53 10.21 4.96 -12.47
N PRO A 54 9.14 4.20 -12.76
CA PRO A 54 7.91 4.78 -13.27
C PRO A 54 7.32 5.67 -12.18
N SER A 55 6.61 6.72 -12.57
CA SER A 55 5.84 7.58 -11.67
C SER A 55 4.88 6.75 -10.79
N LEU A 56 4.45 7.33 -9.66
CA LEU A 56 3.51 6.70 -8.72
C LEU A 56 2.25 6.14 -9.44
N ALA A 57 1.76 6.87 -10.45
CA ALA A 57 0.60 6.48 -11.24
C ALA A 57 0.90 5.29 -12.16
N GLU A 58 2.09 5.23 -12.77
CA GLU A 58 2.50 4.13 -13.62
C GLU A 58 2.72 2.84 -12.82
N GLN A 59 3.31 2.94 -11.62
CA GLN A 59 3.44 1.78 -10.72
C GLN A 59 2.08 1.25 -10.28
N PHE A 60 1.13 2.14 -9.99
CA PHE A 60 -0.25 1.76 -9.67
C PHE A 60 -0.94 1.05 -10.83
N ASN A 61 -0.81 1.56 -12.05
CA ASN A 61 -1.45 1.00 -13.24
C ASN A 61 -0.88 -0.38 -13.62
N LEU A 62 0.43 -0.57 -13.54
CA LEU A 62 1.08 -1.86 -13.86
C LEU A 62 0.60 -3.00 -12.97
N LEU A 63 0.34 -2.72 -11.69
CA LEU A 63 -0.17 -3.72 -10.75
C LEU A 63 -1.68 -3.93 -10.87
N ALA A 64 -2.44 -2.86 -11.16
CA ALA A 64 -3.88 -2.97 -11.41
C ALA A 64 -4.20 -3.78 -12.68
N ALA A 65 -3.30 -3.81 -13.66
CA ALA A 65 -3.44 -4.62 -14.88
C ALA A 65 -3.18 -6.12 -14.67
N TYR A 66 -2.59 -6.51 -13.53
CA TYR A 66 -2.21 -7.89 -13.22
C TYR A 66 -3.13 -8.54 -12.16
N ALA A 67 -4.14 -7.81 -11.67
CA ALA A 67 -5.08 -8.22 -10.63
C ALA A 67 -6.48 -8.48 -11.20
#